data_AF-A0A5S4U1U8-F1
#
_entry.id   AF-A0A5S4U1U8-F1
#
_cell.length_a   1.000
_cell.length_b   1.000
_cell.length_c   1.000
_cell.angle_alpha   90.00
_cell.angle_beta   90.00
_cell.angle_gamma   90.00
#
_symmetry.space_group_name_H-M   'P 1'
#
loop_
_entity.id
_entity.type
_entity.pdbx_description
1 polymer ?
#
loop_
_entity_poly.entity_id
_entity_poly.type
_entity_poly.pdbx_seq_one_letter_code
_entity_poly.pdbx_strand_id
1 'polypeptide(L)'
;MKILYTLVLTAAVPFSALANLSLENLQQSWSICQYQTLESAKERCFSTLSQQAHDASQASNNADAPLLIWSAIIDSSWAGAKGGLGALSLVKQARDNLEKAIGIDPNALQGSAWTSLGALYYQVPGWPIGFGDKEKAEQMLKKALALNPEGIDPNYFYGDFLLKEKKTDEAKRYLEKALKAPARPGRDIADSGRRRDIAKDLASLQ
;
A
#
# COMPACT_ATOMS: atom_id res chain seq x y z
N MET A 1 73.46 -6.75 -6.48
CA MET A 1 72.37 -7.52 -5.84
C MET A 1 71.07 -6.75 -6.05
N LYS A 2 70.11 -7.33 -6.79
CA LYS A 2 68.80 -6.74 -7.08
C LYS A 2 67.87 -6.98 -5.88
N ILE A 3 67.31 -5.93 -5.28
CA ILE A 3 66.27 -6.06 -4.25
C ILE A 3 64.92 -5.86 -4.93
N LEU A 4 64.08 -6.88 -4.80
CA LEU A 4 62.81 -7.08 -5.48
C LEU A 4 61.70 -6.32 -4.74
N TYR A 5 60.98 -5.43 -5.42
CA TYR A 5 59.80 -4.75 -4.88
C TYR A 5 58.59 -5.69 -4.91
N THR A 6 58.07 -6.07 -3.73
CA THR A 6 56.85 -6.88 -3.62
C THR A 6 55.63 -5.95 -3.65
N LEU A 7 54.88 -6.00 -4.75
CA LEU A 7 53.61 -5.28 -4.91
C LEU A 7 52.51 -6.04 -4.14
N VAL A 8 52.00 -5.47 -3.06
CA VAL A 8 50.82 -6.00 -2.35
C VAL A 8 49.57 -5.41 -2.99
N LEU A 9 48.85 -6.23 -3.76
CA LEU A 9 47.56 -5.87 -4.34
C LEU A 9 46.45 -6.17 -3.31
N THR A 10 46.02 -5.15 -2.56
CA THR A 10 44.84 -5.26 -1.70
C THR A 10 43.58 -5.23 -2.56
N ALA A 11 42.93 -6.38 -2.74
CA ALA A 11 41.60 -6.44 -3.33
C ALA A 11 40.59 -5.76 -2.39
N ALA A 12 40.13 -4.58 -2.76
CA ALA A 12 38.97 -3.96 -2.13
C ALA A 12 37.72 -4.75 -2.54
N VAL A 13 37.21 -5.57 -1.63
CA VAL A 13 35.90 -6.19 -1.80
C VAL A 13 34.85 -5.08 -1.65
N PRO A 14 33.97 -4.83 -2.62
CA PRO A 14 32.89 -3.88 -2.42
C PRO A 14 31.98 -4.46 -1.34
N PHE A 15 31.90 -3.78 -0.20
CA PHE A 15 30.90 -4.05 0.82
C PHE A 15 29.55 -3.65 0.22
N SER A 16 28.86 -4.60 -0.40
CA SER A 16 27.45 -4.45 -0.71
C SER A 16 26.72 -4.31 0.61
N ALA A 17 26.45 -3.07 1.02
CA ALA A 17 25.53 -2.80 2.12
C ALA A 17 24.17 -3.36 1.69
N LEU A 18 23.87 -4.58 2.11
CA LEU A 18 22.51 -5.09 2.14
C LEU A 18 21.77 -4.22 3.16
N ALA A 19 21.30 -3.07 2.72
CA ALA A 19 20.43 -2.24 3.52
C ALA A 19 19.16 -3.07 3.75
N ASN A 20 19.02 -3.65 4.93
CA ASN A 20 17.77 -4.25 5.37
C ASN A 20 16.70 -3.18 5.23
N LEU A 21 15.82 -3.33 4.23
CA LEU A 21 14.79 -2.36 3.95
C LEU A 21 13.80 -2.39 5.13
N SER A 22 13.74 -1.30 5.88
CA SER A 22 12.81 -1.22 7.01
C SER A 22 11.38 -1.06 6.51
N LEU A 23 10.42 -1.47 7.35
CA LEU A 23 9.01 -1.19 7.13
C LEU A 23 8.78 0.30 6.86
N GLU A 24 9.44 1.18 7.63
CA GLU A 24 9.35 2.64 7.48
C GLU A 24 9.79 3.12 6.09
N ASN A 25 10.90 2.58 5.57
CA ASN A 25 11.37 2.90 4.22
C ASN A 25 10.31 2.54 3.17
N LEU A 26 9.65 1.38 3.28
CA LEU A 26 8.55 1.01 2.37
C LEU A 26 7.41 2.03 2.42
N GLN A 27 7.02 2.49 3.61
CA GLN A 27 5.91 3.45 3.75
C GLN A 27 6.28 4.81 3.14
N GLN A 28 7.49 5.27 3.40
CA GLN A 28 8.01 6.54 2.87
C GLN A 28 8.13 6.48 1.35
N SER A 29 8.79 5.45 0.80
CA SER A 29 8.94 5.26 -0.65
C SER A 29 7.59 5.13 -1.35
N TRP A 30 6.62 4.41 -0.76
CA TRP A 30 5.27 4.33 -1.30
C TRP A 30 4.62 5.72 -1.38
N SER A 31 4.75 6.53 -0.33
CA SER A 31 4.16 7.88 -0.32
C SER A 31 4.78 8.81 -1.37
N ILE A 32 6.08 8.66 -1.65
CA ILE A 32 6.78 9.38 -2.73
C ILE A 32 6.26 8.92 -4.09
N CYS A 33 6.18 7.60 -4.33
CA CYS A 33 5.62 7.05 -5.57
C CYS A 33 4.17 7.50 -5.79
N GLN A 34 3.35 7.51 -4.74
CA GLN A 34 1.94 7.85 -4.86
C GLN A 34 1.68 9.35 -5.04
N TYR A 35 2.38 10.21 -4.29
CA TYR A 35 1.99 11.61 -4.11
C TYR A 35 3.01 12.64 -4.59
N GLN A 36 4.26 12.26 -4.87
CA GLN A 36 5.31 13.17 -5.34
C GLN A 36 5.90 12.79 -6.69
N THR A 37 5.48 11.66 -7.26
CA THR A 37 5.93 11.19 -8.58
C THR A 37 4.92 11.56 -9.65
N LEU A 38 5.42 12.04 -10.79
CA LEU A 38 4.59 12.32 -11.98
C LEU A 38 3.84 11.07 -12.44
N GLU A 39 2.61 11.22 -12.90
CA GLU A 39 1.77 10.09 -13.35
C GLU A 39 2.49 9.17 -14.35
N SER A 40 3.22 9.75 -15.33
CA SER A 40 3.98 9.00 -16.34
C SER A 40 5.17 8.20 -15.78
N ALA A 41 5.60 8.49 -14.55
CA ALA A 41 6.69 7.81 -13.87
C ALA A 41 6.23 6.88 -12.74
N LYS A 42 4.93 6.90 -12.36
CA LYS A 42 4.40 6.10 -11.25
C LYS A 42 4.56 4.61 -11.46
N GLU A 43 4.29 4.10 -12.67
CA GLU A 43 4.42 2.67 -12.96
C GLU A 43 5.84 2.18 -12.66
N ARG A 44 6.87 2.91 -13.11
CA ARG A 44 8.28 2.56 -12.87
C ARG A 44 8.67 2.67 -11.40
N CYS A 45 8.16 3.69 -10.71
CA CYS A 45 8.41 3.87 -9.28
C CYS A 45 7.86 2.67 -8.48
N PHE A 46 6.58 2.33 -8.73
CA PHE A 46 5.92 1.23 -8.05
C PHE A 46 6.45 -0.14 -8.43
N SER A 47 6.85 -0.38 -9.70
CA SER A 47 7.44 -1.67 -10.08
C SER A 47 8.75 -1.94 -9.32
N THR A 48 9.58 -0.90 -9.16
CA THR A 48 10.84 -1.01 -8.41
C THR A 48 10.57 -1.26 -6.93
N LEU A 49 9.63 -0.51 -6.35
CA LEU A 49 9.27 -0.64 -4.94
C LEU A 49 8.57 -1.97 -4.63
N SER A 50 7.76 -2.50 -5.56
CA SER A 50 7.10 -3.81 -5.45
C SER A 50 8.14 -4.92 -5.31
N GLN A 51 9.18 -4.93 -6.15
CA GLN A 51 10.27 -5.89 -6.03
C GLN A 51 10.95 -5.82 -4.65
N GLN A 52 11.25 -4.61 -4.17
CA GLN A 52 11.85 -4.42 -2.86
C GLN A 52 10.97 -4.93 -1.71
N ALA A 53 9.65 -4.74 -1.81
CA ALA A 53 8.70 -5.23 -0.82
C ALA A 53 8.56 -6.76 -0.85
N HIS A 54 8.62 -7.37 -2.03
CA HIS A 54 8.63 -8.82 -2.20
C HIS A 54 9.89 -9.42 -1.61
N ASP A 55 11.05 -8.85 -1.89
CA ASP A 55 12.33 -9.33 -1.32
C ASP A 55 12.33 -9.23 0.21
N ALA A 56 11.82 -8.12 0.77
CA ALA A 56 11.73 -7.93 2.22
C ALA A 56 10.78 -8.95 2.88
N SER A 57 9.60 -9.18 2.31
CA SER A 57 8.66 -10.17 2.84
C SER A 57 9.21 -11.59 2.72
N GLN A 58 9.85 -11.95 1.61
CA GLN A 58 10.48 -13.25 1.40
C GLN A 58 11.66 -13.50 2.35
N ALA A 59 12.47 -12.49 2.66
CA ALA A 59 13.56 -12.60 3.64
C ALA A 59 13.07 -12.98 5.04
N SER A 60 11.80 -12.67 5.36
CA SER A 60 11.12 -13.12 6.59
C SER A 60 10.39 -14.46 6.45
N ASN A 61 10.64 -15.22 5.37
CA ASN A 61 9.85 -16.39 4.97
C ASN A 61 8.34 -16.09 4.84
N ASN A 62 7.99 -14.85 4.50
CA ASN A 62 6.62 -14.36 4.43
C ASN A 62 5.85 -14.61 5.75
N ALA A 63 6.51 -14.43 6.90
CA ALA A 63 5.93 -14.60 8.24
C ALA A 63 5.64 -13.26 8.95
N ASP A 64 6.11 -12.14 8.39
CA ASP A 64 5.87 -10.80 8.92
C ASP A 64 4.62 -10.18 8.29
N ALA A 65 3.53 -10.07 9.07
CA ALA A 65 2.26 -9.51 8.61
C ALA A 65 2.39 -8.05 8.12
N PRO A 66 3.02 -7.11 8.85
CA PRO A 66 3.32 -5.77 8.34
C PRO A 66 4.00 -5.74 6.96
N LEU A 67 5.01 -6.57 6.71
CA LEU A 67 5.70 -6.60 5.41
C LEU A 67 4.79 -7.12 4.29
N LEU A 68 3.97 -8.15 4.56
CA LEU A 68 2.97 -8.64 3.60
C LEU A 68 1.91 -7.59 3.28
N ILE A 69 1.43 -6.85 4.29
CA ILE A 69 0.46 -5.77 4.10
C ILE A 69 1.03 -4.68 3.20
N TRP A 70 2.26 -4.24 3.44
CA TRP A 70 2.89 -3.21 2.62
C TRP A 70 3.21 -3.68 1.21
N SER A 71 3.68 -4.92 1.04
CA SER A 71 3.81 -5.54 -0.28
C SER A 71 2.50 -5.46 -1.05
N ALA A 72 1.38 -5.83 -0.43
CA ALA A 72 0.07 -5.78 -1.08
C ALA A 72 -0.41 -4.36 -1.40
N ILE A 73 -0.19 -3.39 -0.51
CA ILE A 73 -0.52 -1.97 -0.75
C ILE A 73 0.25 -1.45 -1.97
N ILE A 74 1.54 -1.78 -2.05
CA ILE A 74 2.41 -1.38 -3.16
C ILE A 74 1.96 -2.04 -4.47
N ASP A 75 1.67 -3.34 -4.47
CA ASP A 75 1.17 -4.06 -5.65
C ASP A 75 -0.18 -3.53 -6.13
N SER A 76 -1.08 -3.21 -5.20
CA SER A 76 -2.38 -2.59 -5.51
C SER A 76 -2.21 -1.20 -6.14
N SER A 77 -1.26 -0.41 -5.64
CA SER A 77 -0.95 0.92 -6.17
C SER A 77 -0.27 0.83 -7.55
N TRP A 78 0.62 -0.15 -7.73
CA TRP A 78 1.22 -0.46 -9.03
C TRP A 78 0.17 -0.86 -10.05
N ALA A 79 -0.77 -1.74 -9.67
CA ALA A 79 -1.87 -2.16 -10.53
C ALA A 79 -2.69 -0.96 -11.04
N GLY A 80 -2.97 0.00 -10.16
CA GLY A 80 -3.64 1.25 -10.52
C GLY A 80 -2.85 2.10 -11.52
N ALA A 81 -1.53 2.22 -11.33
CA ALA A 81 -0.66 2.97 -12.25
C ALA A 81 -0.44 2.26 -13.60
N LYS A 82 -0.36 0.93 -13.60
CA LYS A 82 -0.07 0.09 -14.77
C LYS A 82 -1.28 -0.10 -15.67
N GLY A 83 -2.46 -0.33 -15.08
CA GLY A 83 -3.66 -0.69 -15.82
C GLY A 83 -3.53 -1.99 -16.64
N GLY A 84 -4.54 -2.25 -17.47
CA GLY A 84 -4.55 -3.39 -18.40
C GLY A 84 -4.49 -4.77 -17.74
N LEU A 85 -4.16 -5.81 -18.52
CA LEU A 85 -4.14 -7.20 -18.05
C LEU A 85 -3.09 -7.46 -16.97
N GLY A 86 -1.98 -6.73 -16.99
CA GLY A 86 -0.92 -6.83 -15.98
C GLY A 86 -1.35 -6.33 -14.59
N ALA A 87 -2.40 -5.51 -14.50
CA ALA A 87 -2.96 -5.08 -13.22
C ALA A 87 -3.66 -6.23 -12.48
N LEU A 88 -4.30 -7.16 -13.21
CA LEU A 88 -5.09 -8.25 -12.62
C LEU A 88 -4.23 -9.25 -11.85
N SER A 89 -3.02 -9.56 -12.32
CA SER A 89 -2.10 -10.43 -11.57
C SER A 89 -1.63 -9.77 -10.28
N LEU A 90 -1.34 -8.47 -10.32
CA LEU A 90 -0.89 -7.69 -9.18
C LEU A 90 -1.95 -7.62 -8.08
N VAL A 91 -3.21 -7.32 -8.43
CA VAL A 91 -4.29 -7.27 -7.42
C VAL A 91 -4.62 -8.65 -6.85
N LYS A 92 -4.43 -9.74 -7.60
CA LYS A 92 -4.57 -11.10 -7.07
C LYS A 92 -3.46 -11.43 -6.07
N GLN A 93 -2.21 -11.11 -6.41
CA GLN A 93 -1.08 -11.27 -5.49
C GLN A 93 -1.26 -10.41 -4.22
N ALA A 94 -1.71 -9.17 -4.37
CA ALA A 94 -2.02 -8.29 -3.25
C ALA A 94 -3.09 -8.88 -2.33
N ARG A 95 -4.20 -9.39 -2.90
CA ARG A 95 -5.25 -10.07 -2.13
C ARG A 95 -4.68 -11.24 -1.33
N ASP A 96 -3.93 -12.12 -1.98
CA ASP A 96 -3.40 -13.34 -1.34
C ASP A 96 -2.42 -12.98 -0.19
N ASN A 97 -1.60 -11.94 -0.37
CA ASN A 97 -0.73 -11.41 0.68
C ASN A 97 -1.52 -10.80 1.85
N LEU A 98 -2.62 -10.09 1.58
CA LEU A 98 -3.48 -9.52 2.62
C LEU A 98 -4.21 -10.61 3.42
N GLU A 99 -4.77 -11.61 2.73
CA GLU A 99 -5.40 -12.77 3.36
C GLU A 99 -4.40 -13.54 4.24
N LYS A 100 -3.17 -13.73 3.75
CA LYS A 100 -2.09 -14.34 4.54
C LYS A 100 -1.72 -13.48 5.75
N ALA A 101 -1.57 -12.16 5.59
CA ALA A 101 -1.26 -11.26 6.70
C ALA A 101 -2.35 -11.29 7.78
N ILE A 102 -3.63 -11.33 7.38
CA ILE A 102 -4.77 -11.48 8.30
C ILE A 102 -4.69 -12.79 9.08
N GLY A 103 -4.26 -13.88 8.43
CA GLY A 103 -4.05 -15.17 9.10
C GLY A 103 -2.90 -15.16 10.12
N ILE A 104 -1.90 -14.30 9.95
CA ILE A 104 -0.76 -14.15 10.87
C ILE A 104 -1.11 -13.22 12.03
N ASP A 105 -1.56 -11.99 11.72
CA ASP A 105 -2.00 -11.01 12.72
C ASP A 105 -3.14 -10.16 12.12
N PRO A 106 -4.41 -10.43 12.47
CA PRO A 106 -5.56 -9.71 11.93
C PRO A 106 -5.63 -8.25 12.40
N ASN A 107 -4.85 -7.85 13.41
CA ASN A 107 -4.85 -6.49 13.96
C ASN A 107 -3.60 -5.70 13.55
N ALA A 108 -2.66 -6.33 12.83
CA ALA A 108 -1.43 -5.70 12.36
C ALA A 108 -1.71 -4.35 11.69
N LEU A 109 -0.89 -3.36 12.05
CA LEU A 109 -1.00 -2.00 11.53
C LEU A 109 -2.42 -1.41 11.69
N GLN A 110 -3.06 -1.69 12.83
CA GLN A 110 -4.41 -1.23 13.16
C GLN A 110 -5.45 -1.65 12.10
N GLY A 111 -5.33 -2.87 11.59
CA GLY A 111 -6.28 -3.44 10.62
C GLY A 111 -6.12 -2.93 9.19
N SER A 112 -4.92 -2.46 8.81
CA SER A 112 -4.64 -1.99 7.45
C SER A 112 -4.89 -3.08 6.40
N ALA A 113 -4.69 -4.36 6.74
CA ALA A 113 -5.00 -5.47 5.85
C ALA A 113 -6.48 -5.49 5.41
N TRP A 114 -7.39 -5.29 6.36
CA TRP A 114 -8.84 -5.22 6.11
C TRP A 114 -9.21 -4.01 5.26
N THR A 115 -8.56 -2.86 5.48
CA THR A 115 -8.78 -1.64 4.69
C THR A 115 -8.42 -1.89 3.22
N SER A 116 -7.21 -2.39 2.97
CA SER A 116 -6.70 -2.64 1.63
C SER A 116 -7.46 -3.77 0.92
N LEU A 117 -7.82 -4.83 1.63
CA LEU A 117 -8.59 -5.94 1.06
C LEU A 117 -10.01 -5.50 0.69
N GLY A 118 -10.65 -4.70 1.55
CA GLY A 118 -11.92 -4.07 1.25
C GLY A 118 -11.85 -3.17 0.01
N ALA A 119 -10.78 -2.37 -0.10
CA ALA A 119 -10.53 -1.54 -1.28
C ALA A 119 -10.43 -2.35 -2.56
N LEU A 120 -9.65 -3.43 -2.56
CA LEU A 120 -9.53 -4.32 -3.72
C LEU A 120 -10.89 -4.90 -4.14
N TYR A 121 -11.69 -5.37 -3.18
CA TYR A 121 -12.97 -6.00 -3.50
C TYR A 121 -13.98 -5.07 -4.19
N TYR A 122 -13.99 -3.75 -3.93
CA TYR A 122 -14.89 -2.85 -4.67
C TYR A 122 -14.24 -2.18 -5.89
N GLN A 123 -12.91 -2.21 -6.01
CA GLN A 123 -12.18 -1.57 -7.11
C GLN A 123 -11.87 -2.53 -8.27
N VAL A 124 -11.69 -3.81 -7.99
CA VAL A 124 -11.37 -4.84 -9.00
C VAL A 124 -12.68 -5.32 -9.67
N PRO A 125 -12.66 -5.65 -10.98
CA PRO A 125 -13.82 -6.28 -11.63
C PRO A 125 -14.24 -7.59 -10.96
N GLY A 126 -15.55 -7.89 -11.00
CA GLY A 126 -16.08 -9.18 -10.54
C GLY A 126 -15.76 -10.36 -11.45
N TRP A 127 -16.35 -11.51 -11.12
CA TRP A 127 -16.27 -12.72 -11.95
C TRP A 127 -16.87 -12.47 -13.36
N PRO A 128 -16.28 -13.02 -14.45
CA PRO A 128 -15.18 -14.00 -14.48
C PRO A 128 -13.77 -13.39 -14.58
N ILE A 129 -13.64 -12.07 -14.64
CA ILE A 129 -12.36 -11.40 -14.95
C ILE A 129 -11.50 -11.23 -13.69
N GLY A 130 -12.13 -10.83 -12.59
CA GLY A 130 -11.46 -10.60 -11.31
C GLY A 130 -12.23 -11.23 -10.15
N PHE A 131 -12.04 -10.65 -8.96
CA PHE A 131 -12.60 -11.16 -7.70
C PHE A 131 -13.42 -10.10 -6.96
N GLY A 132 -13.74 -8.99 -7.62
CA GLY A 132 -14.54 -7.93 -7.02
C GLY A 132 -15.88 -8.44 -6.48
N ASP A 133 -16.24 -7.96 -5.30
CA ASP A 133 -17.38 -8.41 -4.50
C ASP A 133 -17.74 -7.30 -3.50
N LYS A 134 -18.85 -6.60 -3.73
CA LYS A 134 -19.21 -5.39 -2.98
C LYS A 134 -19.59 -5.72 -1.53
N GLU A 135 -20.25 -6.86 -1.33
CA GLU A 135 -20.66 -7.34 -0.02
C GLU A 135 -19.43 -7.66 0.84
N LYS A 136 -18.42 -8.33 0.26
CA LYS A 136 -17.13 -8.53 0.94
C LYS A 136 -16.43 -7.21 1.19
N ALA A 137 -16.40 -6.30 0.21
CA ALA A 137 -15.79 -4.99 0.39
C ALA A 137 -16.35 -4.27 1.62
N GLU A 138 -17.68 -4.20 1.74
CA GLU A 138 -18.35 -3.55 2.88
C GLU A 138 -17.99 -4.23 4.21
N GLN A 139 -18.00 -5.57 4.24
CA GLN A 139 -17.64 -6.33 5.45
C GLN A 139 -16.20 -6.03 5.90
N MET A 140 -15.23 -6.04 4.99
CA MET A 140 -13.83 -5.79 5.31
C MET A 140 -13.61 -4.33 5.74
N LEU A 141 -14.24 -3.36 5.07
CA LEU A 141 -14.11 -1.95 5.43
C LEU A 141 -14.75 -1.65 6.79
N LYS A 142 -15.90 -2.25 7.12
CA LYS A 142 -16.50 -2.13 8.46
C LYS A 142 -15.62 -2.76 9.54
N LYS A 143 -14.96 -3.89 9.24
CA LYS A 143 -13.97 -4.50 10.15
C LYS A 143 -12.78 -3.55 10.38
N ALA A 144 -12.28 -2.90 9.33
CA ALA A 144 -11.21 -1.92 9.44
C ALA A 144 -11.62 -0.71 10.31
N LEU A 145 -12.82 -0.18 10.11
CA LEU A 145 -13.36 0.91 10.93
C LEU A 145 -13.51 0.53 12.40
N ALA A 146 -13.89 -0.72 12.70
CA ALA A 146 -13.96 -1.19 14.08
C ALA A 146 -12.59 -1.25 14.77
N LEU A 147 -11.52 -1.55 14.01
CA LEU A 147 -10.15 -1.62 14.53
C LEU A 147 -9.48 -0.24 14.62
N ASN A 148 -9.80 0.67 13.69
CA ASN A 148 -9.20 1.99 13.62
C ASN A 148 -10.27 3.06 13.28
N PRO A 149 -11.16 3.39 14.24
CA PRO A 149 -12.32 4.23 13.99
C PRO A 149 -11.96 5.67 13.62
N GLU A 150 -10.80 6.17 14.06
CA GLU A 150 -10.34 7.54 13.79
C GLU A 150 -9.24 7.61 12.71
N GLY A 151 -8.94 6.48 12.07
CA GLY A 151 -7.88 6.39 11.07
C GLY A 151 -8.24 7.05 9.75
N ILE A 152 -7.27 7.74 9.14
CA ILE A 152 -7.48 8.43 7.85
C ILE A 152 -7.85 7.47 6.72
N ASP A 153 -7.09 6.37 6.56
CA ASP A 153 -7.29 5.42 5.46
C ASP A 153 -8.60 4.61 5.57
N PRO A 154 -8.96 3.96 6.71
CA PRO A 154 -10.22 3.22 6.79
C PRO A 154 -11.46 4.10 6.60
N ASN A 155 -11.46 5.32 7.14
CA ASN A 155 -12.56 6.26 6.90
C ASN A 155 -12.60 6.75 5.45
N TYR A 156 -11.44 7.02 4.83
CA TYR A 156 -11.38 7.40 3.43
C TYR A 156 -11.93 6.30 2.51
N PHE A 157 -11.42 5.08 2.63
CA PHE A 157 -11.80 3.98 1.74
C PHE A 157 -13.25 3.54 1.95
N TYR A 158 -13.81 3.65 3.17
CA TYR A 158 -15.24 3.45 3.37
C TYR A 158 -16.07 4.58 2.76
N GLY A 159 -15.60 5.83 2.85
CA GLY A 159 -16.19 6.97 2.14
C GLY A 159 -16.22 6.76 0.62
N ASP A 160 -15.08 6.40 0.01
CA ASP A 160 -14.97 6.11 -1.43
C ASP A 160 -15.86 4.92 -1.86
N PHE A 161 -15.92 3.86 -1.05
CA PHE A 161 -16.85 2.76 -1.28
C PHE A 161 -18.31 3.25 -1.32
N LEU A 162 -18.72 4.06 -0.34
CA LEU A 162 -20.07 4.61 -0.27
C LEU A 162 -20.38 5.53 -1.47
N LEU A 163 -19.41 6.29 -1.98
CA LEU A 163 -19.57 7.07 -3.21
C LEU A 163 -19.89 6.17 -4.41
N LYS A 164 -19.17 5.06 -4.56
CA LYS A 164 -19.41 4.09 -5.65
C LYS A 164 -20.76 3.38 -5.53
N GLU A 165 -21.25 3.21 -4.32
CA GLU A 165 -22.60 2.73 -4.03
C GLU A 165 -23.67 3.83 -4.09
N LYS A 166 -23.30 5.05 -4.49
CA LYS A 166 -24.20 6.23 -4.61
C LYS A 166 -24.85 6.65 -3.28
N LYS A 167 -24.24 6.29 -2.15
CA LYS A 167 -24.67 6.67 -0.80
C LYS A 167 -23.99 7.97 -0.35
N THR A 168 -24.24 9.05 -1.11
CA THR A 168 -23.53 10.33 -1.01
C THR A 168 -23.51 10.95 0.39
N ASP A 169 -24.66 10.97 1.08
CA ASP A 169 -24.73 11.57 2.44
C ASP A 169 -23.89 10.80 3.46
N GLU A 170 -23.84 9.47 3.33
CA GLU A 170 -23.02 8.65 4.20
C GLU A 170 -21.54 8.83 3.86
N ALA A 171 -21.21 8.80 2.57
CA ALA A 171 -19.85 9.00 2.09
C ALA A 171 -19.27 10.32 2.61
N LYS A 172 -20.03 11.42 2.51
CA LYS A 172 -19.62 12.73 3.03
C LYS A 172 -19.24 12.67 4.51
N ARG A 173 -20.02 12.00 5.36
CA ARG A 173 -19.71 11.88 6.80
C ARG A 173 -18.38 11.18 7.05
N TYR A 174 -18.11 10.07 6.35
CA TYR A 174 -16.86 9.32 6.51
C TYR A 174 -15.65 10.06 5.91
N LEU A 175 -15.83 10.75 4.78
CA LEU A 175 -14.77 11.58 4.19
C LEU A 175 -14.43 12.78 5.07
N GLU A 176 -15.41 13.47 5.64
CA GLU A 176 -15.18 14.54 6.62
C GLU A 176 -14.48 14.03 7.89
N LYS A 177 -14.81 12.81 8.32
CA LYS A 177 -14.11 12.15 9.44
C LYS A 177 -12.66 11.84 9.08
N ALA A 178 -12.40 11.28 7.90
CA ALA A 178 -11.05 11.04 7.40
C ALA A 178 -10.24 12.35 7.32
N LEU A 179 -10.86 13.46 6.88
CA LEU A 179 -10.21 14.76 6.79
C LEU A 179 -9.81 15.33 8.17
N LYS A 180 -10.44 14.89 9.26
CA LYS A 180 -10.15 15.29 10.64
C LYS A 180 -9.26 14.29 11.39
N ALA A 181 -8.92 13.15 10.78
CA ALA A 181 -8.11 12.12 11.41
C ALA A 181 -6.78 12.67 11.95
N PRO A 182 -6.26 12.18 13.09
CA PRO A 182 -4.96 12.60 13.62
C PRO A 182 -3.82 12.37 12.63
N ALA A 183 -2.78 13.22 12.69
CA ALA A 183 -1.56 13.01 11.92
C ALA A 183 -0.81 11.77 12.43
N ARG A 184 -0.25 10.99 11.50
CA ARG A 184 0.59 9.84 11.81
C ARG A 184 2.07 10.26 11.78
N PRO A 185 2.83 10.17 12.89
CA PRO A 185 4.24 10.52 12.90
C PRO A 185 5.03 9.79 11.80
N GLY A 186 5.86 10.52 11.06
CA GLY A 186 6.67 9.98 9.95
C GLY A 186 5.89 9.68 8.67
N ARG A 187 4.61 10.08 8.57
CA ARG A 187 3.73 9.83 7.41
C ARG A 187 3.21 11.11 6.76
N ASP A 188 3.90 12.23 6.93
CA ASP A 188 3.43 13.56 6.50
C ASP A 188 3.09 13.63 5.00
N ILE A 189 3.91 13.00 4.14
CA ILE A 189 3.67 12.94 2.69
C ILE A 189 2.38 12.17 2.38
N ALA A 190 2.22 11.00 3.02
CA ALA A 190 1.05 10.15 2.82
C ALA A 190 -0.23 10.83 3.32
N ASP A 191 -0.21 11.39 4.53
CA ASP A 191 -1.36 12.05 5.14
C ASP A 191 -1.76 13.30 4.36
N SER A 192 -0.78 14.13 3.96
CA SER A 192 -1.05 15.32 3.14
C SER A 192 -1.60 14.95 1.75
N GLY A 193 -1.06 13.89 1.15
CA GLY A 193 -1.58 13.34 -0.11
C GLY A 193 -3.02 12.86 0.01
N ARG A 194 -3.29 12.02 1.01
CA ARG A 194 -4.62 11.48 1.27
C ARG A 194 -5.65 12.56 1.59
N ARG A 195 -5.27 13.62 2.32
CA ARG A 195 -6.16 14.78 2.55
C ARG A 195 -6.52 15.52 1.27
N ARG A 196 -5.62 15.60 0.29
CA ARG A 196 -5.94 16.16 -1.04
C ARG A 196 -6.92 15.26 -1.79
N ASP A 197 -6.75 13.94 -1.74
CA ASP A 197 -7.70 12.98 -2.32
C ASP A 197 -9.10 13.16 -1.70
N ILE A 198 -9.17 13.17 -0.36
CA ILE A 198 -10.41 13.41 0.38
C ILE A 198 -11.08 14.73 -0.01
N ALA A 199 -10.31 15.82 -0.07
CA ALA A 199 -10.84 17.14 -0.41
C ALA A 199 -11.40 17.17 -1.85
N LYS A 200 -10.74 16.49 -2.78
CA LYS A 200 -11.23 16.34 -4.16
C LYS A 200 -12.55 15.56 -4.20
N ASP A 201 -12.64 14.46 -3.46
CA ASP A 201 -13.86 13.64 -3.43
C ASP A 201 -15.03 14.40 -2.79
N LEU A 202 -14.79 15.15 -1.70
CA LEU A 202 -15.80 16.01 -1.08
C LEU A 202 -16.28 17.13 -2.01
N ALA A 203 -15.38 17.74 -2.79
CA ALA A 203 -15.74 18.77 -3.76
C ALA A 203 -16.62 18.22 -4.90
N SER A 204 -16.53 16.93 -5.21
CA SER A 204 -17.37 16.29 -6.22
C SER A 204 -18.82 16.06 -5.78
N LEU A 205 -19.14 16.27 -4.50
CA LEU A 205 -20.47 16.10 -3.92
C LEU A 205 -21.28 17.40 -3.83
N GLN A 206 -20.70 18.52 -4.27
CA GLN A 206 -21.34 19.84 -4.30
C GLN A 206 -22.00 20.07 -5.65
#